data_AF-A0A946TMS5-F1
#
_entry.id   AF-A0A946TMS5-F1
#
_cell.length_a   1.000
_cell.length_b   1.000
_cell.length_c   1.000
_cell.angle_alpha   90.00
_cell.angle_beta   90.00
_cell.angle_gamma   90.00
#
_symmetry.space_group_name_H-M   'P 1'
#
loop_
_entity.id
_entity.type
_entity.pdbx_description
1 polymer ?
#
loop_
_entity_poly.entity_id
_entity_poly.type
_entity_poly.pdbx_seq_one_letter_code
_entity_poly.pdbx_strand_id
1 'polypeptide(L)'
;MFISKPEDVPIVERFIKTRGIIGYDVETNGLDPHTNEVLLIQIGTEHTQYVLDVARLGTSIFPVLELLAKPDTAKVAHNSKFDYVMTRANFDIDLLNMKDTLLADYLLTQGKNIPKHSFDAVVDKYLGETVSKDLQKSFVGMKFGDQFSEEQIKYAGDDVKYLLPLHTKLDKFIRQRDMSKLAHLENSTVRATAELELNGIHLDRKRWLALKDIALKAAIDLKVELDEAFAPHCSVDLFGSPTVNYDSPKQMLELLPKICNVTLTSTNKQELEKQNHAVIKLLLEYRKRKKLVTTYGQEFLDNNVNSVTGRVHSSFWQLGNTDSGRYASTKPNMQNIPAGAVYRAAFTAQDLDYRIVAADFANQELRLLAHMSEEDKFIECLRTGKDLHAYCAAILFNRNYDSITKEERDAAKAINFGMNNE
;
A
#
# COMPACT_ATOMS: atom_id res chain seq x y z
N MET A 1 -20.48 -24.31 -15.75
CA MET A 1 -20.70 -24.31 -17.21
C MET A 1 -19.61 -23.46 -17.84
N PHE A 2 -18.92 -23.99 -18.85
CA PHE A 2 -17.91 -23.26 -19.59
C PHE A 2 -18.56 -22.57 -20.78
N ILE A 3 -18.40 -21.25 -20.89
CA ILE A 3 -19.01 -20.38 -21.90
C ILE A 3 -17.90 -19.93 -22.83
N SER A 4 -17.81 -20.58 -23.98
CA SER A 4 -16.80 -20.29 -25.00
C SER A 4 -17.39 -19.95 -26.36
N LYS A 5 -18.72 -19.93 -26.46
CA LYS A 5 -19.45 -19.59 -27.69
C LYS A 5 -20.39 -18.42 -27.45
N PRO A 6 -20.48 -17.46 -28.39
CA PRO A 6 -21.40 -16.32 -28.28
C PRO A 6 -22.87 -16.72 -28.05
N GLU A 7 -23.30 -17.85 -28.61
CA GLU A 7 -24.67 -18.37 -28.48
C GLU A 7 -25.09 -18.71 -27.03
N ASP A 8 -24.12 -18.96 -26.15
CA ASP A 8 -24.36 -19.31 -24.75
C ASP A 8 -24.37 -18.08 -23.82
N VAL A 9 -23.90 -16.91 -24.29
CA VAL A 9 -23.83 -15.67 -23.49
C VAL A 9 -25.19 -15.23 -22.93
N PRO A 10 -26.32 -15.29 -23.67
CA PRO A 10 -27.62 -14.88 -23.15
C PRO A 10 -28.07 -15.66 -21.89
N ILE A 11 -27.57 -16.88 -21.68
CA ILE A 11 -27.84 -17.66 -20.46
C ILE A 11 -27.26 -16.95 -19.24
N VAL A 12 -26.02 -16.44 -19.36
CA VAL A 12 -25.32 -15.69 -18.30
C VAL A 12 -26.02 -14.35 -18.03
N GLU A 13 -26.43 -13.63 -19.09
CA GLU A 13 -27.17 -12.38 -18.93
C GLU A 13 -28.47 -12.58 -18.14
N ARG A 14 -29.25 -13.61 -18.50
CA ARG A 14 -30.50 -13.94 -17.80
C ARG A 14 -30.22 -14.33 -16.35
N PHE A 15 -29.14 -15.04 -16.11
CA PHE A 15 -28.73 -15.40 -14.76
C PHE A 15 -28.45 -14.14 -13.91
N ILE A 16 -27.68 -13.18 -14.43
CA ILE A 16 -27.37 -11.94 -13.71
C ILE A 16 -28.65 -11.12 -13.47
N LYS A 17 -29.45 -10.91 -14.52
CA LYS A 17 -30.70 -10.11 -14.45
C LYS A 17 -31.73 -10.63 -13.46
N THR A 18 -31.69 -11.93 -13.14
CA THR A 18 -32.63 -12.57 -12.20
C THR A 18 -32.09 -12.68 -10.77
N ARG A 19 -30.88 -12.15 -10.51
CA ARG A 19 -30.19 -12.24 -9.22
C ARG A 19 -29.83 -10.84 -8.70
N GLY A 20 -30.10 -10.61 -7.41
CA GLY A 20 -29.63 -9.40 -6.71
C GLY A 20 -28.18 -9.47 -6.24
N ILE A 21 -27.57 -10.66 -6.23
CA ILE A 21 -26.20 -10.90 -5.76
C ILE A 21 -25.59 -12.09 -6.50
N ILE A 22 -24.32 -11.97 -6.88
CA ILE A 22 -23.52 -12.98 -7.59
C ILE A 22 -22.08 -12.99 -7.06
N GLY A 23 -21.42 -14.14 -7.17
CA GLY A 23 -19.97 -14.26 -7.04
C GLY A 23 -19.31 -13.81 -8.34
N TYR A 24 -18.19 -13.11 -8.22
CA TYR A 24 -17.40 -12.58 -9.32
C TYR A 24 -15.93 -12.79 -9.02
N ASP A 25 -15.20 -13.26 -10.01
CA ASP A 25 -13.76 -13.49 -9.96
C ASP A 25 -13.18 -13.40 -11.38
N VAL A 26 -11.87 -13.18 -11.49
CA VAL A 26 -11.14 -13.17 -12.76
C VAL A 26 -9.84 -13.96 -12.67
N GLU A 27 -9.51 -14.70 -13.74
CA GLU A 27 -8.19 -15.31 -13.89
C GLU A 27 -7.38 -14.57 -14.94
N THR A 28 -6.09 -14.40 -14.66
CA THR A 28 -5.19 -13.52 -15.43
C THR A 28 -3.86 -14.19 -15.69
N ASN A 29 -3.16 -13.76 -16.75
CA ASN A 29 -1.81 -14.27 -17.03
C ASN A 29 -0.69 -13.61 -16.21
N GLY A 30 -1.03 -12.70 -15.29
CA GLY A 30 -0.12 -12.04 -14.37
C GLY A 30 -0.81 -10.96 -13.54
N LEU A 31 -0.05 -10.24 -12.71
CA LEU A 31 -0.61 -9.36 -11.68
C LEU A 31 -0.68 -7.88 -12.06
N ASP A 32 -0.04 -7.46 -13.17
CA ASP A 32 -0.01 -6.06 -13.58
C ASP A 32 -1.11 -5.77 -14.61
N PRO A 33 -2.13 -4.96 -14.27
CA PRO A 33 -3.27 -4.70 -15.15
C PRO A 33 -2.92 -3.97 -16.46
N HIS A 34 -1.74 -3.35 -16.56
CA HIS A 34 -1.32 -2.62 -17.75
C HIS A 34 -0.55 -3.51 -18.74
N THR A 35 -0.08 -4.68 -18.30
CA THR A 35 0.70 -5.62 -19.15
C THR A 35 0.10 -7.01 -19.23
N ASN A 36 -0.83 -7.34 -18.33
CA ASN A 36 -1.46 -8.65 -18.24
C ASN A 36 -2.92 -8.59 -18.64
N GLU A 37 -3.38 -9.73 -19.15
CA GLU A 37 -4.70 -9.89 -19.74
C GLU A 37 -5.58 -10.78 -18.86
N VAL A 38 -6.86 -10.44 -18.82
CA VAL A 38 -7.89 -11.32 -18.23
C VAL A 38 -8.17 -12.47 -19.20
N LEU A 39 -7.95 -13.69 -18.72
CA LEU A 39 -8.12 -14.94 -19.46
C LEU A 39 -9.54 -15.49 -19.31
N LEU A 40 -10.02 -15.56 -18.06
CA LEU A 40 -11.34 -16.08 -17.71
C LEU A 40 -12.07 -15.10 -16.81
N ILE A 41 -13.39 -15.07 -16.94
CA ILE A 41 -14.30 -14.37 -16.03
C ILE A 41 -15.27 -15.38 -15.44
N GLN A 42 -15.39 -15.39 -14.12
CA GLN A 42 -16.23 -16.32 -13.40
C GLN A 42 -17.40 -15.60 -12.76
N ILE A 43 -18.60 -16.13 -12.98
CA ILE A 43 -19.84 -15.57 -12.44
C ILE A 43 -20.67 -16.70 -11.89
N GLY A 44 -21.12 -16.60 -10.63
CA GLY A 44 -21.86 -17.72 -10.07
C GLY A 44 -22.45 -17.55 -8.69
N THR A 45 -22.93 -18.67 -8.17
CA THR A 45 -23.45 -18.92 -6.82
C THR A 45 -22.89 -20.27 -6.36
N GLU A 46 -23.26 -20.73 -5.17
CA GLU A 46 -22.91 -22.08 -4.70
C GLU A 46 -23.47 -23.22 -5.58
N HIS A 47 -24.56 -22.98 -6.32
CA HIS A 47 -25.25 -24.00 -7.10
C HIS A 47 -25.06 -23.88 -8.62
N THR A 48 -24.58 -22.73 -9.10
CA THR A 48 -24.48 -22.46 -10.53
C THR A 48 -23.29 -21.57 -10.78
N GLN A 49 -22.33 -22.06 -11.57
CA GLN A 49 -21.10 -21.34 -11.91
C GLN A 49 -20.95 -21.27 -13.42
N TYR A 50 -20.63 -20.09 -13.94
CA TYR A 50 -20.30 -19.82 -15.32
C TYR A 50 -18.84 -19.39 -15.40
N VAL A 51 -18.08 -19.99 -16.30
CA VAL A 51 -16.68 -19.65 -16.58
C VAL A 51 -16.63 -19.20 -18.03
N LEU A 52 -16.38 -17.93 -18.26
CA LEU A 52 -16.40 -17.27 -19.57
C LEU A 52 -14.98 -17.17 -20.10
N ASP A 53 -14.74 -17.73 -21.29
CA ASP A 53 -13.47 -17.62 -22.01
C ASP A 53 -13.40 -16.29 -22.77
N VAL A 54 -12.60 -15.35 -22.27
CA VAL A 54 -12.54 -13.98 -22.81
C VAL A 54 -12.07 -13.99 -24.26
N ALA A 55 -11.05 -14.79 -24.58
CA ALA A 55 -10.46 -14.83 -25.91
C ALA A 55 -11.44 -15.40 -26.94
N ARG A 56 -12.17 -16.46 -26.59
CA ARG A 56 -13.14 -17.08 -27.52
C ARG A 56 -14.43 -16.27 -27.68
N LEU A 57 -14.88 -15.58 -26.64
CA LEU A 57 -16.09 -14.76 -26.71
C LEU A 57 -15.86 -13.44 -27.44
N GLY A 58 -14.64 -12.89 -27.35
CA GLY A 58 -14.30 -11.60 -27.96
C GLY A 58 -15.30 -10.52 -27.54
N THR A 59 -15.82 -9.76 -28.51
CA THR A 59 -16.80 -8.69 -28.25
C THR A 59 -18.14 -9.19 -27.72
N SER A 60 -18.45 -10.48 -27.85
CA SER A 60 -19.73 -11.04 -27.40
C SER A 60 -19.86 -11.07 -25.88
N ILE A 61 -18.79 -10.84 -25.13
CA ILE A 61 -18.81 -10.79 -23.66
C ILE A 61 -19.36 -9.46 -23.10
N PHE A 62 -19.32 -8.37 -23.89
CA PHE A 62 -19.68 -7.03 -23.43
C PHE A 62 -21.09 -6.90 -22.84
N PRO A 63 -22.15 -7.54 -23.38
CA PRO A 63 -23.47 -7.50 -22.76
C PRO A 63 -23.47 -8.00 -21.30
N VAL A 64 -22.64 -8.99 -20.98
CA VAL A 64 -22.45 -9.46 -19.59
C VAL A 64 -21.71 -8.40 -18.77
N LEU A 65 -20.62 -7.85 -19.30
CA LEU A 65 -19.82 -6.84 -18.60
C LEU A 65 -20.60 -5.55 -18.30
N GLU A 66 -21.42 -5.09 -19.25
CA GLU A 66 -22.29 -3.92 -19.09
C GLU A 66 -23.34 -4.13 -17.97
N LEU A 67 -23.78 -5.38 -17.74
CA LEU A 67 -24.65 -5.68 -16.60
C LEU A 67 -23.89 -5.60 -15.29
N LEU A 68 -22.61 -6.00 -15.27
CA LEU A 68 -21.77 -5.90 -14.08
C LEU A 68 -21.47 -4.44 -13.70
N ALA A 69 -21.46 -3.54 -14.68
CA ALA A 69 -21.33 -2.09 -14.46
C ALA A 69 -22.56 -1.46 -13.79
N LYS A 70 -23.68 -2.18 -13.67
CA LYS A 70 -24.89 -1.69 -13.00
C LYS A 70 -24.82 -1.95 -11.49
N PRO A 71 -25.37 -1.05 -10.65
CA PRO A 71 -25.39 -1.24 -9.20
C PRO A 71 -26.44 -2.26 -8.74
N ASP A 72 -27.38 -2.65 -9.63
CA ASP A 72 -28.55 -3.48 -9.33
C ASP A 72 -28.19 -4.87 -8.78
N THR A 73 -27.07 -5.43 -9.24
CA THR A 73 -26.56 -6.72 -8.77
C THR A 73 -25.28 -6.51 -7.99
N ALA A 74 -25.24 -6.99 -6.74
CA ALA A 74 -24.03 -7.00 -5.93
C ALA A 74 -23.05 -8.07 -6.42
N LYS A 75 -21.77 -7.72 -6.54
CA LYS A 75 -20.70 -8.66 -6.92
C LYS A 75 -19.86 -8.98 -5.68
N VAL A 76 -19.91 -10.22 -5.23
CA VAL A 76 -19.09 -10.72 -4.13
C VAL A 76 -17.79 -11.24 -4.71
N ALA A 77 -16.67 -10.78 -4.17
CA ALA A 77 -15.33 -11.24 -4.54
C ALA A 77 -14.45 -11.37 -3.29
N HIS A 78 -13.28 -11.97 -3.43
CA HIS A 78 -12.26 -12.00 -2.39
C HIS A 78 -11.05 -11.20 -2.89
N ASN A 79 -10.73 -10.08 -2.23
CA ASN A 79 -9.80 -9.07 -2.78
C ASN A 79 -10.36 -8.42 -4.06
N SER A 80 -11.62 -7.96 -3.98
CA SER A 80 -12.41 -7.34 -5.04
C SER A 80 -11.72 -6.19 -5.78
N LYS A 81 -10.75 -5.54 -5.11
CA LYS A 81 -9.89 -4.52 -5.72
C LYS A 81 -9.13 -5.08 -6.93
N PHE A 82 -8.58 -6.28 -6.83
CA PHE A 82 -7.82 -6.90 -7.94
C PHE A 82 -8.73 -7.16 -9.14
N ASP A 83 -9.90 -7.75 -8.91
CA ASP A 83 -10.90 -8.02 -9.96
C ASP A 83 -11.35 -6.72 -10.64
N TYR A 84 -11.60 -5.66 -9.84
CA TYR A 84 -11.93 -4.34 -10.37
C TYR A 84 -10.80 -3.82 -11.25
N VAL A 85 -9.56 -3.82 -10.75
CA VAL A 85 -8.40 -3.24 -11.43
C VAL A 85 -8.16 -3.93 -12.78
N MET A 86 -8.22 -5.26 -12.81
CA MET A 86 -8.05 -6.04 -14.02
C MET A 86 -9.17 -5.81 -15.04
N THR A 87 -10.42 -5.86 -14.59
CA THR A 87 -11.59 -5.65 -15.46
C THR A 87 -11.66 -4.22 -16.01
N ARG A 88 -11.34 -3.22 -15.19
CA ARG A 88 -11.31 -1.83 -15.60
C ARG A 88 -10.24 -1.59 -16.67
N ALA A 89 -9.03 -2.12 -16.49
CA ALA A 89 -7.94 -1.94 -17.44
C ALA A 89 -8.14 -2.70 -18.77
N ASN A 90 -8.70 -3.92 -18.71
CA ASN A 90 -8.85 -4.80 -19.88
C ASN A 90 -10.09 -4.49 -20.72
N PHE A 91 -11.16 -4.00 -20.10
CA PHE A 91 -12.46 -3.85 -20.78
C PHE A 91 -13.07 -2.44 -20.68
N ASP A 92 -12.45 -1.51 -19.94
CA ASP A 92 -13.01 -0.19 -19.62
C ASP A 92 -14.39 -0.28 -18.93
N ILE A 93 -14.54 -1.25 -18.02
CA ILE A 93 -15.79 -1.52 -17.29
C ILE A 93 -15.66 -1.11 -15.83
N ASP A 94 -16.55 -0.23 -15.39
CA ASP A 94 -16.62 0.27 -14.01
C ASP A 94 -17.52 -0.64 -13.15
N LEU A 95 -16.92 -1.58 -12.41
CA LEU A 95 -17.69 -2.50 -11.57
C LEU A 95 -18.25 -1.79 -10.33
N LEU A 96 -19.57 -1.73 -10.22
CA LEU A 96 -20.27 -1.08 -9.09
C LEU A 96 -20.71 -2.09 -8.02
N ASN A 97 -21.09 -1.67 -6.81
CA ASN A 97 -21.68 -2.56 -5.78
C ASN A 97 -20.86 -3.85 -5.50
N MET A 98 -19.54 -3.72 -5.37
CA MET A 98 -18.65 -4.81 -4.96
C MET A 98 -18.81 -5.11 -3.46
N LYS A 99 -18.66 -6.38 -3.08
CA LYS A 99 -18.64 -6.89 -1.70
C LYS A 99 -17.39 -7.72 -1.51
N ASP A 100 -16.50 -7.29 -0.63
CA ASP A 100 -15.21 -7.92 -0.43
C ASP A 100 -15.18 -8.79 0.83
N THR A 101 -15.00 -10.09 0.63
CA THR A 101 -14.87 -11.05 1.73
C THR A 101 -13.52 -10.93 2.46
N LEU A 102 -12.47 -10.43 1.81
CA LEU A 102 -11.18 -10.16 2.42
C LEU A 102 -11.29 -9.02 3.44
N LEU A 103 -11.89 -7.90 3.03
CA LEU A 103 -12.11 -6.75 3.93
C LEU A 103 -13.04 -7.13 5.08
N ALA A 104 -14.09 -7.89 4.81
CA ALA A 104 -14.99 -8.37 5.84
C ALA A 104 -14.27 -9.22 6.90
N ASP A 105 -13.38 -10.13 6.51
CA ASP A 105 -12.59 -10.91 7.47
C ASP A 105 -11.58 -10.03 8.24
N TYR A 106 -10.90 -9.09 7.56
CA TYR A 106 -10.01 -8.14 8.24
C TYR A 106 -10.71 -7.30 9.31
N LEU A 107 -11.95 -6.86 9.05
CA LEU A 107 -12.77 -6.16 10.05
C LEU A 107 -13.08 -7.07 11.25
N LEU A 108 -13.40 -8.34 11.00
CA LEU A 108 -13.71 -9.32 12.04
C LEU A 108 -12.49 -9.74 12.87
N THR A 109 -11.28 -9.68 12.32
CA THR A 109 -10.03 -9.96 13.05
C THR A 109 -9.35 -8.71 13.59
N GLN A 110 -9.91 -7.52 13.36
CA GLN A 110 -9.30 -6.23 13.72
C GLN A 110 -7.91 -6.05 13.11
N GLY A 111 -7.69 -6.50 11.87
CA GLY A 111 -6.41 -6.35 11.18
C GLY A 111 -5.31 -7.31 11.63
N LYS A 112 -5.55 -8.17 12.63
CA LYS A 112 -4.53 -9.09 13.14
C LYS A 112 -4.27 -10.20 12.12
N ASN A 113 -3.00 -10.34 11.72
CA ASN A 113 -2.49 -11.36 10.78
C ASN A 113 -2.57 -12.82 11.28
N ILE A 114 -3.23 -13.06 12.40
CA ILE A 114 -3.48 -14.40 12.94
C ILE A 114 -4.99 -14.48 13.21
N PRO A 115 -5.75 -15.21 12.37
CA PRO A 115 -5.35 -16.13 11.30
C PRO A 115 -5.01 -15.48 9.93
N LYS A 116 -4.50 -16.28 8.98
CA LYS A 116 -4.27 -15.86 7.58
C LYS A 116 -5.59 -15.44 6.91
N HIS A 117 -5.51 -14.44 6.03
CA HIS A 117 -6.64 -13.82 5.35
C HIS A 117 -6.83 -14.26 3.89
N SER A 118 -6.05 -15.21 3.40
CA SER A 118 -6.19 -15.71 2.03
C SER A 118 -7.48 -16.49 1.83
N PHE A 119 -8.00 -16.51 0.60
CA PHE A 119 -9.30 -17.10 0.26
C PHE A 119 -9.51 -18.51 0.84
N ASP A 120 -8.58 -19.44 0.58
CA ASP A 120 -8.53 -20.79 1.16
C ASP A 120 -8.64 -20.82 2.70
N ALA A 121 -7.87 -19.96 3.37
CA ALA A 121 -7.82 -19.91 4.83
C ALA A 121 -9.14 -19.37 5.40
N VAL A 122 -9.75 -18.40 4.71
CA VAL A 122 -11.04 -17.82 5.10
C VAL A 122 -12.18 -18.82 4.82
N VAL A 123 -12.15 -19.52 3.70
CA VAL A 123 -13.12 -20.58 3.38
C VAL A 123 -13.02 -21.73 4.39
N ASP A 124 -11.83 -22.20 4.73
CA ASP A 124 -11.63 -23.23 5.77
C ASP A 124 -12.14 -22.76 7.14
N LYS A 125 -11.69 -21.57 7.57
CA LYS A 125 -12.06 -20.98 8.87
C LYS A 125 -13.57 -20.82 9.05
N TYR A 126 -14.27 -20.34 8.03
CA TYR A 126 -15.68 -20.01 8.16
C TYR A 126 -16.60 -21.09 7.59
N LEU A 127 -16.25 -21.80 6.53
CA LEU A 127 -17.13 -22.82 5.94
C LEU A 127 -16.74 -24.25 6.35
N GLY A 128 -15.51 -24.47 6.82
CA GLY A 128 -14.98 -25.81 7.09
C GLY A 128 -14.68 -26.60 5.82
N GLU A 129 -14.49 -25.90 4.69
CA GLU A 129 -14.26 -26.46 3.37
C GLU A 129 -12.80 -26.20 2.94
N THR A 130 -12.18 -27.15 2.26
CA THR A 130 -10.82 -26.99 1.75
C THR A 130 -10.83 -26.62 0.27
N VAL A 131 -10.21 -25.49 -0.07
CA VAL A 131 -9.98 -25.05 -1.45
C VAL A 131 -8.53 -25.36 -1.83
N SER A 132 -8.31 -26.16 -2.87
CA SER A 132 -6.96 -26.37 -3.41
C SER A 132 -6.50 -25.11 -4.15
N LYS A 133 -5.21 -24.79 -4.07
CA LYS A 133 -4.55 -23.69 -4.80
C LYS A 133 -3.63 -24.17 -5.93
N ASP A 134 -3.65 -25.46 -6.22
CA ASP A 134 -2.61 -26.10 -7.03
C ASP A 134 -2.60 -25.58 -8.47
N LEU A 135 -3.74 -25.11 -8.97
CA LEU A 135 -3.91 -24.66 -10.35
C LEU A 135 -3.87 -23.13 -10.52
N GLN A 136 -3.88 -22.33 -9.45
CA GLN A 136 -3.83 -20.87 -9.56
C GLN A 136 -2.60 -20.39 -10.35
N LYS A 137 -1.44 -21.01 -10.09
CA LYS A 137 -0.18 -20.67 -10.78
C LYS A 137 -0.11 -21.19 -12.21
N SER A 138 -1.04 -22.05 -12.63
CA SER A 138 -1.04 -22.60 -13.99
C SER A 138 -1.43 -21.56 -15.05
N PHE A 139 -2.13 -20.50 -14.64
CA PHE A 139 -2.53 -19.40 -15.54
C PHE A 139 -1.40 -18.38 -15.79
N VAL A 140 -0.43 -18.29 -14.87
CA VAL A 140 0.66 -17.30 -14.96
C VAL A 140 1.54 -17.60 -16.17
N GLY A 141 1.68 -16.61 -17.07
CA GLY A 141 2.46 -16.74 -18.30
C GLY A 141 1.75 -17.46 -19.45
N MET A 142 0.48 -17.87 -19.29
CA MET A 142 -0.33 -18.32 -20.42
C MET A 142 -0.55 -17.17 -21.41
N LYS A 143 -0.64 -17.51 -22.70
CA LYS A 143 -0.96 -16.55 -23.74
C LYS A 143 -2.47 -16.42 -23.87
N PHE A 144 -2.91 -15.22 -24.21
CA PHE A 144 -4.31 -14.98 -24.53
C PHE A 144 -4.75 -15.84 -25.73
N GLY A 145 -5.82 -16.63 -25.54
CA GLY A 145 -6.32 -17.60 -26.52
C GLY A 145 -5.78 -19.02 -26.39
N ASP A 146 -4.91 -19.30 -25.41
CA ASP A 146 -4.51 -20.67 -25.09
C ASP A 146 -5.71 -21.52 -24.65
N GLN A 147 -5.61 -22.84 -24.84
CA GLN A 147 -6.67 -23.76 -24.41
C GLN A 147 -6.55 -24.05 -22.91
N PHE A 148 -7.69 -24.08 -22.22
CA PHE A 148 -7.77 -24.45 -20.82
C PHE A 148 -8.07 -25.94 -20.65
N SER A 149 -7.43 -26.58 -19.68
CA SER A 149 -7.76 -27.96 -19.31
C SER A 149 -9.10 -28.03 -18.55
N GLU A 150 -9.71 -29.21 -18.50
CA GLU A 150 -10.95 -29.40 -17.73
C GLU A 150 -10.76 -29.08 -16.24
N GLU A 151 -9.57 -29.40 -15.70
CA GLU A 151 -9.23 -29.08 -14.31
C GLU A 151 -9.10 -27.58 -14.07
N GLN A 152 -8.51 -26.82 -15.01
CA GLN A 152 -8.42 -25.36 -14.92
C GLN A 152 -9.81 -24.71 -14.95
N ILE A 153 -10.68 -25.16 -15.86
CA ILE A 153 -12.06 -24.69 -15.98
C ILE A 153 -12.83 -24.99 -14.70
N LYS A 154 -12.66 -26.20 -14.14
CA LYS A 154 -13.31 -26.60 -12.89
C LYS A 154 -12.80 -25.77 -11.71
N TYR A 155 -11.48 -25.59 -11.60
CA TYR A 155 -10.85 -24.76 -10.57
C TYR A 155 -11.40 -23.33 -10.59
N ALA A 156 -11.38 -22.69 -11.76
CA ALA A 156 -11.98 -21.37 -11.97
C ALA A 156 -13.44 -21.33 -11.51
N GLY A 157 -14.25 -22.31 -11.94
CA GLY A 157 -15.65 -22.38 -11.52
C GLY A 157 -15.83 -22.53 -10.01
N ASP A 158 -14.97 -23.30 -9.35
CA ASP A 158 -15.05 -23.55 -7.91
C ASP A 158 -14.72 -22.30 -7.07
N ASP A 159 -13.93 -21.34 -7.56
CA ASP A 159 -13.59 -20.13 -6.80
C ASP A 159 -14.83 -19.26 -6.52
N VAL A 160 -15.77 -19.13 -7.47
CA VAL A 160 -17.01 -18.38 -7.24
C VAL A 160 -18.08 -19.14 -6.45
N LYS A 161 -17.92 -20.45 -6.28
CA LYS A 161 -18.87 -21.31 -5.55
C LYS A 161 -18.96 -20.93 -4.07
N TYR A 162 -17.82 -20.62 -3.44
CA TYR A 162 -17.75 -20.37 -1.99
C TYR A 162 -18.02 -18.92 -1.59
N LEU A 163 -17.96 -17.98 -2.53
CA LEU A 163 -18.05 -16.53 -2.26
C LEU A 163 -19.37 -16.13 -1.57
N LEU A 164 -20.51 -16.59 -2.07
CA LEU A 164 -21.83 -16.23 -1.52
C LEU A 164 -22.10 -16.82 -0.13
N PRO A 165 -21.87 -18.14 0.09
CA PRO A 165 -21.95 -18.73 1.42
C PRO A 165 -21.02 -18.03 2.41
N LEU A 166 -19.78 -17.73 1.98
CA LEU A 166 -18.81 -17.04 2.80
C LEU A 166 -19.28 -15.62 3.16
N HIS A 167 -19.71 -14.83 2.16
CA HIS A 167 -20.24 -13.49 2.38
C HIS A 167 -21.41 -13.49 3.34
N THR A 168 -22.36 -14.41 3.18
CA THR A 168 -23.52 -14.54 4.08
C THR A 168 -23.09 -14.78 5.52
N LYS A 169 -22.09 -15.64 5.73
CA LYS A 169 -21.57 -15.96 7.07
C LYS A 169 -20.80 -14.78 7.68
N LEU A 170 -19.96 -14.11 6.90
CA LEU A 170 -19.22 -12.92 7.33
C LEU A 170 -20.15 -11.75 7.65
N ASP A 171 -21.14 -11.46 6.80
CA ASP A 171 -22.12 -10.39 7.00
C ASP A 171 -22.93 -10.61 8.28
N LYS A 172 -23.30 -11.86 8.59
CA LYS A 172 -23.94 -12.20 9.87
C LYS A 172 -23.05 -11.81 11.05
N PHE A 173 -21.76 -12.14 11.02
CA PHE A 173 -20.84 -11.77 12.11
C PHE A 173 -20.61 -10.26 12.20
N ILE A 174 -20.54 -9.56 11.08
CA ILE A 174 -20.42 -8.10 11.02
C ILE A 174 -21.63 -7.44 11.69
N ARG A 175 -22.85 -7.89 11.38
CA ARG A 175 -24.08 -7.39 12.01
C ARG A 175 -24.13 -7.68 13.50
N GLN A 176 -23.71 -8.88 13.92
CA GLN A 176 -23.65 -9.25 15.34
C GLN A 176 -22.70 -8.37 16.17
N ARG A 177 -21.71 -7.75 15.53
CA ARG A 177 -20.73 -6.84 16.15
C ARG A 177 -21.00 -5.36 15.86
N ASP A 178 -22.15 -5.03 15.28
CA ASP A 178 -22.55 -3.65 14.91
C ASP A 178 -21.54 -2.93 13.99
N MET A 179 -20.87 -3.68 13.10
CA MET A 179 -19.86 -3.13 12.19
C MET A 179 -20.40 -2.86 10.77
N SER A 180 -21.71 -2.94 10.55
CA SER A 180 -22.30 -2.85 9.21
C SER A 180 -22.02 -1.52 8.51
N LYS A 181 -22.01 -0.39 9.25
CA LYS A 181 -21.68 0.92 8.69
C LYS A 181 -20.22 0.99 8.22
N LEU A 182 -19.30 0.46 9.04
CA LEU A 182 -17.88 0.40 8.70
C LEU A 182 -17.65 -0.51 7.49
N ALA A 183 -18.24 -1.71 7.48
CA ALA A 183 -18.15 -2.62 6.34
C ALA A 183 -18.71 -1.99 5.04
N HIS A 184 -19.78 -1.19 5.14
CA HIS A 184 -20.30 -0.47 3.99
C HIS A 184 -19.33 0.61 3.49
N LEU A 185 -18.70 1.37 4.39
CA LEU A 185 -17.69 2.37 4.05
C LEU A 185 -16.49 1.73 3.33
N GLU A 186 -15.95 0.64 3.88
CA GLU A 186 -14.79 -0.06 3.31
C GLU A 186 -15.08 -0.58 1.91
N ASN A 187 -16.22 -1.27 1.72
CA ASN A 187 -16.64 -1.75 0.41
C ASN A 187 -16.87 -0.61 -0.60
N SER A 188 -17.43 0.52 -0.15
CA SER A 188 -17.65 1.69 -1.02
C SER A 188 -16.35 2.37 -1.45
N THR A 189 -15.28 2.18 -0.67
CA THR A 189 -13.95 2.77 -0.92
C THR A 189 -13.07 1.90 -1.82
N VAL A 190 -13.43 0.64 -2.06
CA VAL A 190 -12.69 -0.28 -2.95
C VAL A 190 -12.48 0.35 -4.32
N ARG A 191 -13.55 0.86 -4.94
CA ARG A 191 -13.50 1.49 -6.27
C ARG A 191 -12.52 2.65 -6.32
N ALA A 192 -12.59 3.57 -5.35
CA ALA A 192 -11.69 4.72 -5.29
C ALA A 192 -10.23 4.30 -5.09
N THR A 193 -10.00 3.28 -4.27
CA THR A 193 -8.65 2.70 -4.06
C THR A 193 -8.13 2.05 -5.33
N ALA A 194 -8.95 1.26 -6.02
CA ALA A 194 -8.59 0.61 -7.27
C ALA A 194 -8.25 1.62 -8.37
N GLU A 195 -9.06 2.66 -8.53
CA GLU A 195 -8.80 3.76 -9.46
C GLU A 195 -7.52 4.53 -9.10
N LEU A 196 -7.23 4.71 -7.82
CA LEU A 196 -5.96 5.32 -7.38
C LEU A 196 -4.75 4.49 -7.84
N GLU A 197 -4.81 3.17 -7.72
CA GLU A 197 -3.75 2.24 -8.17
C GLU A 197 -3.60 2.25 -9.69
N LEU A 198 -4.72 2.16 -10.42
CA LEU A 198 -4.74 2.17 -11.89
C LEU A 198 -4.21 3.47 -12.47
N ASN A 199 -4.58 4.61 -11.89
CA ASN A 199 -4.12 5.89 -12.38
C ASN A 199 -2.61 6.06 -12.13
N GLY A 200 -2.12 5.64 -10.97
CA GLY A 200 -0.71 5.83 -10.57
C GLY A 200 -0.28 7.30 -10.56
N ILE A 201 1.01 7.56 -10.36
CA ILE A 201 1.59 8.91 -10.36
C ILE A 201 2.80 8.99 -11.29
N HIS A 202 2.89 10.04 -12.10
CA HIS A 202 4.03 10.26 -12.98
C HIS A 202 5.27 10.71 -12.18
N LEU A 203 6.42 10.16 -12.57
CA LEU A 203 7.71 10.46 -11.98
C LEU A 203 8.68 10.92 -13.07
N ASP A 204 9.16 12.17 -12.97
CA ASP A 204 10.15 12.72 -13.88
C ASP A 204 11.50 12.02 -13.68
N ARG A 205 11.78 11.06 -14.57
CA ARG A 205 13.01 10.26 -14.57
C ARG A 205 14.27 11.12 -14.63
N LYS A 206 14.27 12.22 -15.39
CA LYS A 206 15.45 13.08 -15.54
C LYS A 206 15.74 13.81 -14.23
N ARG A 207 14.71 14.37 -13.60
CA ARG A 207 14.86 15.01 -12.28
C ARG A 207 15.29 14.01 -11.23
N TRP A 208 14.71 12.82 -11.23
CA TRP A 208 15.04 11.77 -10.27
C TRP A 208 16.52 11.34 -10.37
N LEU A 209 17.03 11.14 -11.58
CA LEU A 209 18.44 10.80 -11.81
C LEU A 209 19.39 11.95 -11.45
N ALA A 210 19.02 13.21 -11.73
CA ALA A 210 19.82 14.35 -11.31
C ALA A 210 19.96 14.43 -9.78
N LEU A 211 18.90 14.08 -9.02
CA LEU A 211 18.97 13.99 -7.56
C LEU A 211 19.92 12.89 -7.07
N LYS A 212 19.92 11.74 -7.76
CA LYS A 212 20.89 10.66 -7.50
C LYS A 212 22.32 11.15 -7.72
N ASP A 213 22.61 11.86 -8.80
CA ASP A 213 23.96 12.33 -9.11
C ASP A 213 24.46 13.35 -8.08
N ILE A 214 23.58 14.26 -7.64
CA ILE A 214 23.87 15.19 -6.55
C ILE A 214 24.15 14.43 -5.24
N ALA A 215 23.33 13.44 -4.90
CA ALA A 215 23.52 12.63 -3.71
C ALA A 215 24.81 11.80 -3.78
N LEU A 216 25.17 11.29 -4.95
CA LEU A 216 26.38 10.52 -5.19
C LEU A 216 27.63 11.38 -4.98
N LYS A 217 27.67 12.58 -5.56
CA LYS A 217 28.79 13.51 -5.36
C LYS A 217 28.99 13.82 -3.88
N ALA A 218 27.90 14.20 -3.19
CA ALA A 218 27.95 14.47 -1.75
C ALA A 218 28.39 13.24 -0.93
N ALA A 219 27.97 12.02 -1.32
CA ALA A 219 28.38 10.80 -0.63
C ALA A 219 29.87 10.50 -0.82
N ILE A 220 30.44 10.83 -1.99
CA ILE A 220 31.88 10.68 -2.26
C ILE A 220 32.67 11.68 -1.42
N ASP A 221 32.28 12.95 -1.41
CA ASP A 221 32.95 14.00 -0.62
C ASP A 221 32.92 13.66 0.88
N LEU A 222 31.75 13.27 1.41
CA LEU A 222 31.60 12.84 2.81
C LEU A 222 32.39 11.56 3.12
N LYS A 223 32.56 10.68 2.14
CA LYS A 223 33.36 9.47 2.32
C LYS A 223 34.83 9.82 2.52
N VAL A 224 35.36 10.79 1.77
CA VAL A 224 36.75 11.25 1.95
C VAL A 224 36.95 11.81 3.36
N GLU A 225 36.05 12.67 3.83
CA GLU A 225 36.10 13.22 5.20
C GLU A 225 36.00 12.12 6.28
N LEU A 226 35.16 11.11 6.06
CA LEU A 226 35.06 9.95 6.96
C LEU A 226 36.33 9.11 6.92
N ASP A 227 36.88 8.87 5.73
CA ASP A 227 38.09 8.09 5.55
C ASP A 227 39.27 8.75 6.28
N GLU A 228 39.40 10.08 6.19
CA GLU A 228 40.39 10.86 6.95
C GLU A 228 40.19 10.74 8.47
N ALA A 229 38.94 10.82 8.95
CA ALA A 229 38.63 10.72 10.37
C ALA A 229 38.84 9.31 10.95
N PHE A 230 38.63 8.26 10.15
CA PHE A 230 38.74 6.87 10.59
C PHE A 230 40.14 6.28 10.39
N ALA A 231 40.93 6.76 9.43
CA ALA A 231 42.27 6.24 9.11
C ALA A 231 43.21 6.08 10.32
N PRO A 232 43.27 6.99 11.31
CA PRO A 232 44.13 6.82 12.47
C PRO A 232 43.71 5.68 13.41
N HIS A 233 42.50 5.16 13.25
CA HIS A 233 41.83 4.28 14.21
C HIS A 233 41.48 2.90 13.64
N CYS A 234 41.82 2.61 12.39
CA CYS A 234 41.54 1.33 11.74
C CYS A 234 42.65 0.90 10.75
N SER A 235 42.57 -0.33 10.26
CA SER A 235 43.46 -0.83 9.21
C SER A 235 43.22 -0.07 7.90
N VAL A 236 44.30 0.43 7.31
CA VAL A 236 44.31 1.09 6.00
C VAL A 236 44.84 0.15 4.92
N ASP A 237 44.41 0.36 3.69
CA ASP A 237 44.92 -0.35 2.52
C ASP A 237 46.30 0.18 2.07
N LEU A 238 46.82 -0.38 0.97
CA LEU A 238 48.12 -0.01 0.40
C LEU A 238 48.20 1.48 -0.03
N PHE A 239 47.06 2.14 -0.19
CA PHE A 239 46.93 3.53 -0.60
C PHE A 239 46.57 4.46 0.57
N GLY A 240 46.57 3.95 1.80
CA GLY A 240 46.29 4.73 3.01
C GLY A 240 44.80 4.97 3.28
N SER A 241 43.89 4.31 2.56
CA SER A 241 42.45 4.44 2.76
C SER A 241 41.93 3.43 3.80
N PRO A 242 41.03 3.82 4.72
CA PRO A 242 40.38 2.89 5.63
C PRO A 242 39.69 1.72 4.94
N THR A 243 39.97 0.51 5.41
CA THR A 243 39.27 -0.72 4.98
C THR A 243 37.98 -0.94 5.76
N VAL A 244 37.15 0.11 5.85
CA VAL A 244 35.97 0.12 6.71
C VAL A 244 34.69 0.14 5.88
N ASN A 245 33.73 -0.70 6.25
CA ASN A 245 32.37 -0.63 5.75
C ASN A 245 31.52 0.19 6.73
N TYR A 246 31.27 1.45 6.39
CA TYR A 246 30.47 2.39 7.19
C TYR A 246 29.01 1.97 7.41
N ASP A 247 28.49 1.02 6.64
CA ASP A 247 27.14 0.48 6.85
C ASP A 247 27.12 -0.71 7.83
N SER A 248 28.28 -1.30 8.13
CA SER A 248 28.36 -2.46 9.03
C SER A 248 28.15 -2.03 10.49
N PRO A 249 27.06 -2.46 11.16
CA PRO A 249 26.82 -2.13 12.55
C PRO A 249 27.95 -2.63 13.46
N LYS A 250 28.51 -3.81 13.16
CA LYS A 250 29.58 -4.43 13.93
C LYS A 250 30.87 -3.60 13.91
N GLN A 251 31.29 -3.15 12.72
CA GLN A 251 32.50 -2.34 12.60
C GLN A 251 32.30 -0.95 13.22
N MET A 252 31.12 -0.35 13.06
CA MET A 252 30.83 0.96 13.66
C MET A 252 30.73 0.90 15.18
N LEU A 253 30.18 -0.16 15.78
CA LEU A 253 30.17 -0.35 17.23
C LEU A 253 31.57 -0.52 17.82
N GLU A 254 32.52 -1.05 17.06
CA GLU A 254 33.89 -1.21 17.51
C GLU A 254 34.70 0.09 17.38
N LEU A 255 34.53 0.80 16.27
CA LEU A 255 35.37 1.96 15.92
C LEU A 255 34.86 3.28 16.49
N LEU A 256 33.54 3.51 16.50
CA LEU A 256 32.98 4.78 16.98
C LEU A 256 33.30 5.09 18.45
N PRO A 257 33.25 4.12 19.39
CA PRO A 257 33.67 4.37 20.76
C PRO A 257 35.14 4.77 20.88
N LYS A 258 36.03 4.19 20.05
CA LYS A 258 37.46 4.50 20.05
C LYS A 258 37.73 5.92 19.53
N ILE A 259 36.97 6.36 18.53
CA ILE A 259 37.15 7.67 17.87
C ILE A 259 36.49 8.79 18.67
N CYS A 260 35.27 8.57 19.14
CA CYS A 260 34.44 9.62 19.73
C CYS A 260 34.46 9.60 21.27
N ASN A 261 35.10 8.60 21.90
CA ASN A 261 35.10 8.36 23.34
C ASN A 261 33.67 8.29 23.95
N VAL A 262 32.78 7.55 23.28
CA VAL A 262 31.37 7.37 23.68
C VAL A 262 31.02 5.89 23.84
N THR A 263 30.10 5.58 24.75
CA THR A 263 29.55 4.23 24.87
C THR A 263 28.31 4.11 23.99
N LEU A 264 28.31 3.17 23.04
CA LEU A 264 27.18 2.92 22.15
C LEU A 264 26.63 1.51 22.38
N THR A 265 25.30 1.42 22.50
CA THR A 265 24.57 0.14 22.59
C THR A 265 24.02 -0.29 21.23
N SER A 266 23.82 0.64 20.30
CA SER A 266 23.39 0.39 18.92
C SER A 266 23.91 1.45 17.95
N THR A 267 23.83 1.17 16.65
CA THR A 267 24.17 2.15 15.57
C THR A 267 22.92 2.71 14.90
N ASN A 268 21.78 2.65 15.60
CA ASN A 268 20.53 3.22 15.12
C ASN A 268 20.63 4.74 15.13
N LYS A 269 19.94 5.39 14.19
CA LYS A 269 19.99 6.85 14.01
C LYS A 269 19.74 7.62 15.32
N GLN A 270 18.71 7.23 16.09
CA GLN A 270 18.37 7.88 17.36
C GLN A 270 19.48 7.80 18.41
N GLU A 271 20.19 6.66 18.50
CA GLU A 271 21.24 6.48 19.49
C GLU A 271 22.51 7.26 19.11
N LEU A 272 22.81 7.29 17.81
CA LEU A 272 23.91 8.06 17.25
C LEU A 272 23.68 9.57 17.38
N GLU A 273 22.46 10.06 17.13
CA GLU A 273 22.14 11.50 17.23
C GLU A 273 22.32 12.06 18.64
N LYS A 274 22.11 11.25 19.70
CA LYS A 274 22.29 11.66 21.10
C LYS A 274 23.73 12.03 21.46
N GLN A 275 24.70 11.43 20.78
CA GLN A 275 26.12 11.60 21.12
C GLN A 275 26.71 12.93 20.62
N ASN A 276 25.99 13.66 19.76
CA ASN A 276 26.34 14.99 19.25
C ASN A 276 27.80 15.18 18.78
N HIS A 277 28.44 14.13 18.24
CA HIS A 277 29.84 14.18 17.80
C HIS A 277 29.96 14.48 16.29
N ALA A 278 31.00 15.21 15.87
CA ALA A 278 31.20 15.62 14.47
C ALA A 278 31.28 14.42 13.50
N VAL A 279 32.11 13.41 13.85
CA VAL A 279 32.25 12.17 13.05
C VAL A 279 30.92 11.40 12.95
N ILE A 280 30.10 11.41 14.00
CA ILE A 280 28.80 10.74 13.97
C ILE A 280 27.82 11.48 13.05
N LYS A 281 27.84 12.82 13.07
CA LYS A 281 27.05 13.64 12.12
C LYS A 281 27.44 13.36 10.67
N LEU A 282 28.75 13.29 10.39
CA LEU A 282 29.27 12.93 9.07
C LEU A 282 28.81 11.53 8.64
N LEU A 283 28.93 10.53 9.52
CA LEU A 283 28.49 9.16 9.25
C LEU A 283 27.00 9.08 8.94
N LEU A 284 26.17 9.78 9.72
CA LEU A 284 24.73 9.81 9.52
C LEU A 284 24.35 10.46 8.18
N GLU A 285 25.01 11.56 7.81
CA GLU A 285 24.77 12.21 6.53
C GLU A 285 25.28 11.34 5.37
N TYR A 286 26.44 10.70 5.49
CA TYR A 286 26.94 9.73 4.50
C TYR A 286 25.95 8.59 4.26
N ARG A 287 25.50 7.92 5.34
CA ARG A 287 24.52 6.82 5.25
C ARG A 287 23.22 7.27 4.59
N LYS A 288 22.76 8.48 4.91
CA LYS A 288 21.57 9.07 4.29
C LYS A 288 21.78 9.29 2.80
N ARG A 289 22.90 9.89 2.36
CA ARG A 289 23.20 10.12 0.93
C ARG A 289 23.37 8.82 0.18
N LYS A 290 24.05 7.83 0.76
CA LYS A 290 24.19 6.50 0.17
C LYS A 290 22.84 5.81 -0.05
N LYS A 291 21.95 5.86 0.95
CA LYS A 291 20.57 5.33 0.81
C LYS A 291 19.79 6.01 -0.32
N LEU A 292 19.97 7.32 -0.50
CA LEU A 292 19.36 8.05 -1.62
C LEU A 292 19.87 7.57 -2.99
N VAL A 293 21.16 7.19 -3.08
CA VAL A 293 21.75 6.67 -4.32
C VAL A 293 21.31 5.23 -4.60
N THR A 294 21.28 4.37 -3.58
CA THR A 294 20.94 2.95 -3.75
C THR A 294 19.43 2.76 -3.85
N THR A 295 18.69 3.03 -2.77
CA THR A 295 17.25 2.76 -2.67
C THR A 295 16.39 3.69 -3.53
N TYR A 296 16.81 4.95 -3.72
CA TYR A 296 16.05 5.96 -4.45
C TYR A 296 16.79 6.46 -5.70
N GLY A 297 17.69 5.65 -6.25
CA GLY A 297 18.41 5.95 -7.48
C GLY A 297 17.81 5.26 -8.70
N GLN A 298 18.67 4.62 -9.51
CA GLN A 298 18.27 3.91 -10.72
C GLN A 298 17.37 2.71 -10.43
N GLU A 299 17.72 1.92 -9.41
CA GLU A 299 16.96 0.73 -9.01
C GLU A 299 15.50 1.05 -8.67
N PHE A 300 15.25 2.23 -8.09
CA PHE A 300 13.87 2.68 -7.84
C PHE A 300 13.09 2.84 -9.14
N LEU A 301 13.68 3.46 -10.16
CA LEU A 301 13.02 3.70 -11.44
C LEU A 301 12.75 2.38 -12.16
N ASP A 302 13.73 1.49 -12.18
CA ASP A 302 13.64 0.21 -12.90
C ASP A 302 12.58 -0.71 -12.28
N ASN A 303 12.47 -0.71 -10.95
CA ASN A 303 11.56 -1.61 -10.24
C ASN A 303 10.15 -1.04 -10.02
N ASN A 304 9.96 0.27 -10.08
CA ASN A 304 8.69 0.90 -9.66
C ASN A 304 8.02 1.76 -10.72
N VAL A 305 8.67 2.08 -11.83
CA VAL A 305 8.03 2.82 -12.93
C VAL A 305 7.61 1.82 -14.00
N ASN A 306 6.30 1.67 -14.18
CA ASN A 306 5.73 0.81 -15.20
C ASN A 306 6.16 1.28 -16.61
N SER A 307 6.56 0.34 -17.45
CA SER A 307 7.13 0.61 -18.78
C SER A 307 6.08 1.04 -19.81
N VAL A 308 4.82 0.67 -19.63
CA VAL A 308 3.70 1.00 -20.52
C VAL A 308 3.17 2.39 -20.19
N THR A 309 2.89 2.66 -18.92
CA THR A 309 2.26 3.92 -18.50
C THR A 309 3.28 5.03 -18.26
N GLY A 310 4.54 4.68 -17.93
CA GLY A 310 5.55 5.62 -17.46
C GLY A 310 5.30 6.15 -16.05
N ARG A 311 4.41 5.49 -15.28
CA ARG A 311 3.95 5.94 -13.96
C ARG A 311 4.30 4.93 -12.87
N VAL A 312 4.26 5.39 -11.63
CA VAL A 312 4.41 4.55 -10.44
C VAL A 312 3.02 4.12 -9.95
N HIS A 313 2.79 2.82 -9.89
CA HIS A 313 1.53 2.21 -9.45
C HIS A 313 1.75 1.49 -8.13
N SER A 314 1.57 2.21 -7.01
CA SER A 314 1.71 1.61 -5.68
C SER A 314 0.46 0.81 -5.32
N SER A 315 0.64 -0.35 -4.68
CA SER A 315 -0.47 -1.13 -4.11
C SER A 315 -0.81 -0.61 -2.71
N PHE A 316 -2.03 -0.11 -2.57
CA PHE A 316 -2.65 0.36 -1.34
C PHE A 316 -3.44 -0.77 -0.67
N TRP A 317 -3.21 -0.93 0.63
CA TRP A 317 -3.91 -1.89 1.47
C TRP A 317 -4.83 -1.12 2.40
N GLN A 318 -6.15 -1.24 2.20
CA GLN A 318 -7.17 -0.58 3.02
C GLN A 318 -7.10 -1.11 4.46
N LEU A 319 -7.14 -2.43 4.60
CA LEU A 319 -7.04 -3.16 5.87
C LEU A 319 -5.96 -4.24 5.74
N GLY A 320 -5.19 -4.49 6.81
CA GLY A 320 -4.36 -5.71 6.91
C GLY A 320 -2.84 -5.55 7.00
N ASN A 321 -2.32 -4.33 6.98
CA ASN A 321 -0.89 -4.07 7.20
C ASN A 321 -0.61 -3.07 8.33
N THR A 322 -1.66 -2.53 8.96
CA THR A 322 -1.56 -1.68 10.14
C THR A 322 -2.64 -2.04 11.13
N ASP A 323 -2.31 -2.06 12.41
CA ASP A 323 -3.27 -2.32 13.49
C ASP A 323 -4.28 -1.15 13.64
N SER A 324 -3.88 0.04 13.21
CA SER A 324 -4.68 1.27 13.28
C SER A 324 -5.80 1.38 12.25
N GLY A 325 -5.86 0.49 11.25
CA GLY A 325 -6.79 0.61 10.11
C GLY A 325 -6.40 1.69 9.09
N ARG A 326 -5.19 2.26 9.18
CA ARG A 326 -4.66 3.17 8.15
C ARG A 326 -4.23 2.40 6.92
N TYR A 327 -4.35 3.07 5.78
CA TYR A 327 -3.75 2.60 4.53
C TYR A 327 -2.26 2.33 4.68
N ALA A 328 -1.84 1.16 4.23
CA ALA A 328 -0.45 0.88 3.93
C ALA A 328 -0.21 0.93 2.42
N SER A 329 1.04 1.14 2.02
CA SER A 329 1.41 1.14 0.60
C SER A 329 2.64 0.25 0.39
N THR A 330 2.65 -0.47 -0.73
CA THR A 330 3.71 -1.42 -1.10
C THR A 330 3.98 -1.34 -2.60
N LYS A 331 5.19 -1.71 -3.02
CA LYS A 331 5.62 -1.76 -4.44
C LYS A 331 5.34 -0.47 -5.25
N PRO A 332 5.90 0.70 -4.88
CA PRO A 332 6.75 0.98 -3.72
C PRO A 332 5.92 1.44 -2.51
N ASN A 333 6.54 1.47 -1.33
CA ASN A 333 5.93 2.14 -0.18
C ASN A 333 6.07 3.66 -0.34
N MET A 334 4.95 4.32 -0.64
CA MET A 334 4.85 5.75 -0.89
C MET A 334 5.11 6.59 0.38
N GLN A 335 4.87 6.03 1.57
CA GLN A 335 5.13 6.70 2.84
C GLN A 335 6.64 6.80 3.13
N ASN A 336 7.43 5.90 2.57
CA ASN A 336 8.88 5.88 2.74
C ASN A 336 9.61 6.78 1.73
N ILE A 337 8.92 7.40 0.77
CA ILE A 337 9.54 8.37 -0.15
C ILE A 337 10.13 9.53 0.68
N PRO A 338 11.39 9.94 0.46
CA PRO A 338 12.01 11.02 1.22
C PRO A 338 11.14 12.28 1.21
N ALA A 339 10.85 12.80 2.40
CA ALA A 339 9.96 13.96 2.57
C ALA A 339 10.51 15.29 2.01
N GLY A 340 11.78 15.30 1.56
CA GLY A 340 12.41 16.51 1.01
C GLY A 340 11.67 17.03 -0.21
N ALA A 341 11.44 18.35 -0.24
CA ALA A 341 10.70 19.02 -1.31
C ALA A 341 11.21 18.67 -2.73
N VAL A 342 12.52 18.47 -2.87
CA VAL A 342 13.15 18.13 -4.15
C VAL A 342 12.74 16.75 -4.69
N TYR A 343 12.61 15.73 -3.82
CA TYR A 343 12.17 14.39 -4.23
C TYR A 343 10.68 14.37 -4.53
N ARG A 344 9.87 15.07 -3.72
CA ARG A 344 8.44 15.23 -4.02
C ARG A 344 8.20 16.00 -5.32
N ALA A 345 9.06 16.98 -5.65
CA ALA A 345 8.99 17.75 -6.89
C ALA A 345 9.38 16.97 -8.16
N ALA A 346 9.93 15.76 -8.00
CA ALA A 346 10.11 14.84 -9.12
C ALA A 346 8.81 14.13 -9.50
N PHE A 347 7.85 14.02 -8.58
CA PHE A 347 6.48 13.62 -8.92
C PHE A 347 5.77 14.81 -9.56
N THR A 348 5.35 14.65 -10.81
CA THR A 348 4.81 15.74 -11.63
C THR A 348 3.52 15.33 -12.30
N ALA A 349 2.75 16.32 -12.76
CA ALA A 349 1.74 16.04 -13.76
C ALA A 349 2.45 15.57 -15.04
N GLN A 350 1.89 14.55 -15.69
CA GLN A 350 2.44 14.01 -16.94
C GLN A 350 2.23 15.00 -18.09
N ASP A 351 1.03 15.56 -18.18
CA ASP A 351 0.64 16.53 -19.19
C ASP A 351 0.70 17.97 -18.67
N LEU A 352 1.04 18.90 -19.56
CA LEU A 352 1.19 20.32 -19.23
C LEU A 352 -0.12 21.00 -18.83
N ASP A 353 -1.25 20.45 -19.26
CA ASP A 353 -2.60 20.95 -18.94
C ASP A 353 -3.06 20.58 -17.53
N TYR A 354 -2.30 19.71 -16.84
CA TYR A 354 -2.63 19.26 -15.49
C TYR A 354 -1.72 19.88 -14.43
N ARG A 355 -2.25 19.97 -13.21
CA ARG A 355 -1.54 20.43 -12.02
C ARG A 355 -1.73 19.43 -10.89
N ILE A 356 -0.68 19.25 -10.08
CA ILE A 356 -0.79 18.50 -8.83
C ILE A 356 -1.46 19.39 -7.81
N VAL A 357 -2.54 18.89 -7.21
CA VAL A 357 -3.21 19.49 -6.07
C VAL A 357 -2.98 18.60 -4.85
N ALA A 358 -2.51 19.20 -3.76
CA ALA A 358 -2.36 18.52 -2.48
C ALA A 358 -3.42 19.05 -1.51
N ALA A 359 -4.19 18.14 -0.93
CA ALA A 359 -5.12 18.44 0.15
C ALA A 359 -4.73 17.60 1.37
N ASP A 360 -4.67 18.22 2.54
CA ASP A 360 -4.25 17.58 3.78
C ASP A 360 -5.19 17.96 4.92
N PHE A 361 -5.48 17.01 5.81
CA PHE A 361 -6.28 17.28 6.99
C PHE A 361 -5.41 17.87 8.10
N ALA A 362 -5.45 19.20 8.24
CA ALA A 362 -4.71 19.93 9.25
C ALA A 362 -5.03 19.43 10.66
N ASN A 363 -4.04 18.79 11.31
CA ASN A 363 -4.09 18.31 12.69
C ASN A 363 -5.28 17.37 12.98
N GLN A 364 -5.64 16.48 12.04
CA GLN A 364 -6.80 15.58 12.20
C GLN A 364 -6.81 14.80 13.52
N GLU A 365 -5.65 14.26 13.93
CA GLU A 365 -5.53 13.45 15.16
C GLU A 365 -5.77 14.29 16.40
N LEU A 366 -5.29 15.53 16.43
CA LEU A 366 -5.53 16.46 17.53
C LEU A 366 -6.99 16.92 17.58
N ARG A 367 -7.64 17.06 16.42
CA ARG A 367 -9.07 17.38 16.35
C ARG A 367 -9.91 16.24 16.89
N LEU A 368 -9.54 14.99 16.58
CA LEU A 368 -10.17 13.80 17.15
C LEU A 368 -9.94 13.74 18.67
N LEU A 369 -8.71 13.98 19.14
CA LEU A 369 -8.40 14.03 20.57
C LEU A 369 -9.23 15.09 21.31
N ALA A 370 -9.31 16.31 20.78
CA ALA A 370 -10.13 17.37 21.37
C ALA A 370 -11.62 17.01 21.40
N HIS A 371 -12.12 16.34 20.36
CA HIS A 371 -13.50 15.86 20.32
C HIS A 371 -13.76 14.75 21.34
N MET A 372 -12.84 13.78 21.47
CA MET A 372 -12.99 12.63 22.38
C MET A 372 -12.78 13.01 23.85
N SER A 373 -11.90 13.98 24.12
CA SER A 373 -11.65 14.46 25.49
C SER A 373 -12.71 15.46 25.99
N GLU A 374 -13.47 16.06 25.07
CA GLU A 374 -14.45 17.12 25.35
C GLU A 374 -13.86 18.30 26.15
N GLU A 375 -12.55 18.54 26.03
CA GLU A 375 -11.86 19.58 26.80
C GLU A 375 -12.06 20.95 26.12
N ASP A 376 -12.75 21.85 26.80
CA ASP A 376 -13.17 23.15 26.26
C ASP A 376 -11.99 23.97 25.73
N LYS A 377 -10.83 23.95 26.41
CA LYS A 377 -9.68 24.75 26.01
C LYS A 377 -9.02 24.20 24.76
N PHE A 378 -9.00 22.89 24.55
CA PHE A 378 -8.52 22.24 23.34
C PHE A 378 -9.43 22.55 22.16
N ILE A 379 -10.75 22.49 22.37
CA ILE A 379 -11.75 22.86 21.37
C ILE A 379 -11.63 24.34 21.02
N GLU A 380 -11.52 25.24 22.00
CA GLU A 380 -11.35 26.67 21.80
C GLU A 380 -10.04 26.99 21.05
N CYS A 381 -8.93 26.34 21.43
CA CYS A 381 -7.64 26.47 20.78
C CYS A 381 -7.74 26.13 19.28
N LEU A 382 -8.38 25.00 18.94
CA LEU A 382 -8.60 24.59 17.56
C LEU A 382 -9.58 25.52 16.80
N ARG A 383 -10.63 26.02 17.45
CA ARG A 383 -11.60 26.95 16.84
C ARG A 383 -11.01 28.32 16.55
N THR A 384 -10.10 28.79 17.41
CA THR A 384 -9.41 30.08 17.26
C THR A 384 -8.17 29.99 16.36
N GLY A 385 -7.86 28.81 15.82
CA GLY A 385 -6.71 28.59 14.94
C GLY A 385 -5.35 28.63 15.66
N LYS A 386 -5.34 28.51 16.99
CA LYS A 386 -4.12 28.43 17.80
C LYS A 386 -3.46 27.06 17.64
N ASP A 387 -2.14 27.00 17.84
CA ASP A 387 -1.38 25.77 17.74
C ASP A 387 -1.54 24.94 19.02
N LEU A 388 -2.30 23.85 18.93
CA LEU A 388 -2.53 22.99 20.08
C LEU A 388 -1.25 22.36 20.63
N HIS A 389 -0.21 22.12 19.81
CA HIS A 389 1.07 21.62 20.32
C HIS A 389 1.79 22.67 21.17
N ALA A 390 1.80 23.93 20.73
CA ALA A 390 2.37 25.02 21.52
C ALA A 390 1.55 25.27 22.79
N TYR A 391 0.24 25.09 22.73
CA TYR A 391 -0.63 25.16 23.91
C TYR A 391 -0.34 24.05 24.92
N CYS A 392 -0.21 22.80 24.46
CA CYS A 392 0.20 21.69 25.32
C CYS A 392 1.61 21.92 25.91
N ALA A 393 2.55 22.46 25.12
CA ALA A 393 3.88 22.81 25.61
C ALA A 393 3.84 23.89 26.70
N ALA A 394 3.02 24.93 26.52
CA ALA A 394 2.81 25.99 27.50
C ALA A 394 2.37 25.43 28.86
N ILE A 395 1.44 24.47 28.84
CA ILE A 395 0.99 23.78 30.06
C ILE A 395 2.12 22.91 30.63
N LEU A 396 2.76 22.09 29.81
CA LEU A 396 3.76 21.12 30.24
C LEU A 396 5.02 21.77 30.83
N PHE A 397 5.49 22.86 30.23
CA PHE A 397 6.65 23.62 30.69
C PHE A 397 6.28 24.76 31.65
N ASN A 398 4.99 24.97 31.93
CA ASN A 398 4.47 26.05 32.75
C ASN A 398 4.98 27.44 32.29
N ARG A 399 4.86 27.73 30.99
CA ARG A 399 5.32 28.97 30.34
C ARG A 399 4.19 29.62 29.57
N ASN A 400 4.36 30.90 29.23
CA ASN A 400 3.41 31.58 28.34
C ASN A 400 3.48 30.97 26.93
N TYR A 401 2.32 30.72 26.32
CA TYR A 401 2.15 30.26 24.95
C TYR A 401 3.02 31.03 23.94
N ASP A 402 3.07 32.36 24.04
CA ASP A 402 3.83 33.20 23.10
C ASP A 402 5.35 33.09 23.28
N SER A 403 5.82 32.44 24.36
CA SER A 403 7.24 32.27 24.68
C SER A 403 7.78 30.87 24.41
N ILE A 404 6.94 29.98 23.87
CA ILE A 404 7.31 28.58 23.62
C ILE A 404 8.29 28.48 22.46
N THR A 405 9.43 27.83 22.71
CA THR A 405 10.41 27.59 21.65
C THR A 405 9.99 26.45 20.74
N LYS A 406 10.63 26.37 19.57
CA LYS A 406 10.37 25.29 18.62
C LYS A 406 10.69 23.92 19.21
N GLU A 407 11.75 23.83 20.02
CA GLU A 407 12.19 22.61 20.68
C GLU A 407 11.18 22.15 21.73
N GLU A 408 10.66 23.07 22.54
CA GLU A 408 9.61 22.80 23.55
C GLU A 408 8.31 22.34 22.88
N ARG A 409 7.93 23.00 21.78
CA ARG A 409 6.79 22.61 20.96
C ARG A 409 6.97 21.21 20.37
N ASP A 410 8.13 20.90 19.82
CA ASP A 410 8.41 19.61 19.20
C ASP A 410 8.49 18.48 20.26
N ALA A 411 8.92 18.78 21.49
CA ALA A 411 8.85 17.86 22.61
C ALA A 411 7.40 17.55 23.03
N ALA A 412 6.54 18.56 23.19
CA ALA A 412 5.13 18.38 23.50
C ALA A 412 4.38 17.65 22.37
N LYS A 413 4.76 17.92 21.12
CA LYS A 413 4.28 17.18 19.95
C LYS A 413 4.56 15.69 20.08
N ALA A 414 5.78 15.30 20.44
CA ALA A 414 6.14 13.89 20.63
C ALA A 414 5.33 13.22 21.75
N ILE A 415 5.04 13.94 22.84
CA ILE A 415 4.22 13.44 23.95
C ILE A 415 2.77 13.24 23.52
N ASN A 416 2.16 14.22 22.85
CA ASN A 416 0.78 14.11 22.36
C ASN A 416 0.61 12.93 21.39
N PHE A 417 1.59 12.68 20.51
CA PHE A 417 1.56 11.50 19.65
C PHE A 417 1.84 10.20 20.40
N GLY A 418 2.62 10.24 21.48
CA GLY A 418 2.85 9.08 22.37
C GLY A 418 1.57 8.64 23.08
N MET A 419 0.79 9.60 23.61
CA MET A 419 -0.49 9.33 24.28
C MET A 419 -1.58 8.83 23.33
N ASN A 420 -1.50 9.13 22.03
CA ASN A 420 -2.44 8.61 21.03
C ASN A 420 -2.20 7.12 20.68
N ASN A 421 -1.08 6.53 21.10
CA ASN A 421 -0.70 5.15 20.79
C ASN A 421 -0.90 4.16 21.96
N GLU A 422 -1.32 4.66 23.13
CA GLU A 422 -1.81 3.87 24.28
C GLU A 422 -3.34 3.93 24.31
#